data_AF-S4NL58-F1
#
_entry.id   AF-S4NL58-F1
#
_cell.length_a   1.000
_cell.length_b   1.000
_cell.length_c   1.000
_cell.angle_alpha   90.00
_cell.angle_beta   90.00
_cell.angle_gamma   90.00
#
_symmetry.space_group_name_H-M   'P 1'
#
loop_
_entity.id
_entity.type
_entity.pdbx_description
1 polymer ?
#
loop_
_entity_poly.entity_id
_entity_poly.type
_entity_poly.pdbx_seq_one_letter_code
_entity_poly.pdbx_strand_id
1 'polypeptide(L)'
;MANAEDLNRLTSCSLVLLGHIFLSINNSRESMNMVTPAMQLASKIPDVHVQLWASAILKDLYRLAEDTERENEAYQTHCNFS
;
A
#
# COMPACT_ATOMS: atom_id res chain seq x y z
N MET A 1 -21.96 -11.91 -3.43
CA MET A 1 -20.49 -12.03 -3.37
C MET A 1 -19.79 -10.95 -4.21
N ALA A 2 -20.22 -10.66 -5.44
CA ALA A 2 -19.65 -9.59 -6.29
C ALA A 2 -19.59 -8.19 -5.61
N ASN A 3 -20.68 -7.75 -4.97
CA ASN A 3 -20.75 -6.42 -4.34
C ASN A 3 -19.66 -6.16 -3.27
N ALA A 4 -19.23 -7.20 -2.54
CA ALA A 4 -18.19 -7.05 -1.52
C ALA A 4 -16.79 -6.97 -2.13
N GLU A 5 -16.55 -7.66 -3.25
CA GLU A 5 -15.27 -7.58 -3.95
C GLU A 5 -15.10 -6.23 -4.66
N ASP A 6 -16.13 -5.76 -5.37
CA ASP A 6 -16.13 -4.45 -6.01
C ASP A 6 -15.93 -3.32 -4.99
N LEU A 7 -16.60 -3.42 -3.84
CA LEU A 7 -16.41 -2.47 -2.73
C LEU A 7 -14.99 -2.53 -2.17
N ASN A 8 -14.43 -3.72 -2.00
CA ASN A 8 -13.04 -3.88 -1.52
C ASN A 8 -12.04 -3.30 -2.50
N ARG A 9 -12.23 -3.49 -3.82
CA ARG A 9 -11.39 -2.89 -4.88
C ARG A 9 -11.44 -1.38 -4.82
N LEU A 10 -12.64 -0.80 -4.76
CA LEU A 10 -12.80 0.65 -4.67
C LEU A 10 -12.17 1.22 -3.39
N THR A 11 -12.37 0.52 -2.27
CA THR A 11 -11.82 0.90 -0.97
C THR A 11 -10.30 0.82 -0.98
N SER A 12 -9.70 -0.26 -1.51
CA SER A 12 -8.24 -0.41 -1.58
C SER A 12 -7.61 0.67 -2.46
N CYS A 13 -8.21 0.97 -3.62
CA CYS A 13 -7.75 2.07 -4.49
C CYS A 13 -7.80 3.43 -3.78
N SER A 14 -8.90 3.70 -3.06
CA SER A 14 -9.07 4.95 -2.33
C SER A 14 -8.03 5.12 -1.22
N LEU A 15 -7.75 4.04 -0.48
CA LEU A 15 -6.75 4.03 0.59
C LEU A 15 -5.32 4.21 0.06
N VAL A 16 -4.94 3.55 -1.04
CA VAL A 16 -3.60 3.75 -1.64
C VAL A 16 -3.43 5.18 -2.13
N LEU A 17 -4.44 5.76 -2.79
CA LEU A 17 -4.40 7.15 -3.25
C LEU A 17 -4.27 8.12 -2.07
N LEU A 18 -5.05 7.92 -1.00
CA LEU A 18 -4.96 8.76 0.20
C LEU A 18 -3.60 8.62 0.89
N GLY A 19 -3.06 7.40 0.92
CA GLY A 19 -1.69 7.12 1.37
C GLY A 19 -0.63 7.91 0.59
N HIS A 20 -0.75 7.95 -0.74
CA HIS A 20 0.15 8.71 -1.60
C HIS A 20 0.04 10.23 -1.35
N ILE A 21 -1.17 10.75 -1.14
CA ILE A 21 -1.41 12.16 -0.80
C ILE A 21 -0.74 12.50 0.54
N PHE A 22 -0.95 11.68 1.57
CA PHE A 22 -0.33 11.89 2.88
C PHE A 22 1.19 11.85 2.83
N LEU A 23 1.77 10.93 2.05
CA LEU A 23 3.22 10.89 1.83
C LEU A 23 3.72 12.18 1.15
N SER A 24 3.00 12.66 0.14
CA SER A 24 3.36 13.89 -0.61
C SER A 24 3.37 15.15 0.26
N ILE A 25 2.58 15.18 1.34
CA ILE A 25 2.58 16.28 2.32
C ILE A 25 3.46 16.01 3.54
N ASN A 26 4.39 15.04 3.45
CA ASN A 26 5.30 14.60 4.53
C ASN A 26 4.59 14.10 5.80
N ASN A 27 3.36 13.60 5.68
CA ASN A 27 2.64 12.95 6.77
C ASN A 27 2.79 11.42 6.66
N SER A 28 4.00 10.94 6.94
CA SER A 28 4.37 9.51 6.82
C SER A 28 3.51 8.61 7.71
N ARG A 29 3.13 9.06 8.90
CA ARG A 29 2.29 8.29 9.83
C ARG A 29 0.90 8.03 9.26
N GLU A 30 0.21 9.08 8.80
CA GLU A 30 -1.13 8.91 8.22
C GLU A 30 -1.07 8.16 6.89
N SER A 31 0.00 8.34 6.11
CA SER A 31 0.26 7.54 4.92
C SER A 31 0.33 6.04 5.26
N MET A 32 1.13 5.66 6.26
CA MET A 32 1.25 4.27 6.70
C MET A 32 -0.07 3.69 7.20
N ASN A 33 -0.86 4.48 7.94
CA ASN A 33 -2.18 4.10 8.43
C ASN A 33 -3.17 3.81 7.30
N MET A 34 -3.01 4.43 6.13
CA MET A 34 -3.87 4.20 4.95
C MET A 34 -3.35 3.08 4.05
N VAL A 35 -2.04 2.99 3.82
CA VAL A 35 -1.47 2.03 2.85
C VAL A 35 -1.45 0.61 3.39
N THR A 36 -1.22 0.42 4.68
CA THR A 36 -1.22 -0.92 5.32
C THR A 36 -2.55 -1.67 5.13
N PRO A 37 -3.72 -1.10 5.47
CA PRO A 37 -4.99 -1.77 5.20
C PRO A 37 -5.29 -1.90 3.71
N ALA A 38 -4.81 -0.97 2.87
CA ALA A 38 -4.97 -1.08 1.42
C ALA A 38 -4.26 -2.33 0.86
N MET A 39 -3.02 -2.59 1.29
CA MET A 39 -2.26 -3.79 0.92
C MET A 39 -2.96 -5.07 1.41
N GLN A 40 -3.46 -5.08 2.64
CA GLN A 40 -4.19 -6.22 3.20
C GLN A 40 -5.48 -6.52 2.42
N LEU A 41 -6.23 -5.49 2.04
CA LEU A 41 -7.43 -5.64 1.22
C LEU A 41 -7.09 -6.11 -0.19
N ALA A 42 -6.10 -5.50 -0.83
CA ALA A 42 -5.65 -5.88 -2.17
C ALA A 42 -5.19 -7.34 -2.23
N SER A 43 -4.56 -7.83 -1.16
CA SER A 43 -4.13 -9.23 -1.01
C SER A 43 -5.29 -10.22 -0.86
N LYS A 44 -6.47 -9.77 -0.43
CA LYS A 44 -7.69 -10.60 -0.38
C LYS A 44 -8.39 -10.72 -1.74
N ILE A 45 -8.21 -9.73 -2.62
CA ILE A 45 -8.89 -9.62 -3.94
C ILE A 45 -7.89 -9.70 -5.11
N PRO A 46 -6.77 -10.40 -4.90
CA PRO A 46 -5.45 -10.29 -5.57
C PRO A 46 -5.33 -9.17 -6.61
N ASP A 47 -5.50 -7.91 -6.18
CA ASP A 47 -5.39 -6.76 -7.06
C ASP A 47 -3.93 -6.35 -7.20
N VAL A 48 -3.26 -6.96 -8.18
CA VAL A 48 -1.81 -6.80 -8.42
C VAL A 48 -1.42 -5.32 -8.61
N HIS A 49 -2.24 -4.51 -9.27
CA HIS A 49 -1.93 -3.10 -9.48
C HIS A 49 -1.90 -2.32 -8.16
N VAL A 50 -2.89 -2.56 -7.29
CA VAL A 50 -2.96 -1.92 -5.98
C VAL A 50 -1.85 -2.44 -5.07
N GLN A 51 -1.50 -3.73 -5.15
CA GLN A 51 -0.37 -4.30 -4.39
C GLN A 51 0.97 -3.72 -4.85
N LEU A 52 1.21 -3.60 -6.16
CA LEU A 52 2.41 -2.98 -6.71
C LEU A 52 2.54 -1.53 -6.24
N TRP A 53 1.43 -0.78 -6.27
CA TRP A 53 1.44 0.61 -5.86
C TRP A 53 1.61 0.75 -4.33
N ALA A 54 0.89 -0.04 -3.54
CA ALA A 54 1.01 -0.04 -2.09
C ALA A 54 2.42 -0.44 -1.62
N SER A 55 3.05 -1.44 -2.24
CA SER A 55 4.42 -1.86 -1.91
C SER A 55 5.45 -0.77 -2.22
N ALA A 56 5.27 -0.01 -3.31
CA ALA A 56 6.13 1.14 -3.61
C ALA A 56 6.07 2.20 -2.50
N ILE A 57 4.86 2.55 -2.04
CA ILE A 57 4.65 3.54 -0.99
C ILE A 57 5.17 3.01 0.36
N LEU A 58 4.91 1.75 0.71
CA LEU A 58 5.41 1.14 1.95
C LEU A 58 6.93 1.14 2.02
N LYS A 59 7.61 0.81 0.92
CA LYS A 59 9.07 0.90 0.84
C LYS A 59 9.57 2.31 1.15
N ASP A 60 8.98 3.33 0.54
CA ASP A 60 9.37 4.73 0.80
C ASP A 60 9.09 5.13 2.26
N LEU A 61 7.99 4.66 2.84
CA LEU A 61 7.65 4.91 4.24
C LEU A 61 8.61 4.23 5.22
N TYR A 62 9.01 2.99 4.97
CA TYR A 62 9.98 2.28 5.81
C TYR A 62 11.37 2.91 5.70
N ARG A 63 11.76 3.36 4.51
CA ARG A 63 12.98 4.16 4.33
C ARG A 63 12.94 5.45 5.16
N LEU A 64 11.81 6.16 5.18
CA LEU A 64 11.64 7.37 6.01
C LEU A 64 11.62 7.07 7.51
N ALA A 65 11.21 5.86 7.91
CA ALA A 65 11.21 5.40 9.29
C ALA A 65 12.56 4.79 9.73
N GLU A 66 13.56 4.76 8.84
CA GLU A 66 14.86 4.10 9.05
C GLU A 66 14.73 2.60 9.41
N ASP A 67 13.65 1.95 8.94
CA ASP A 67 13.36 0.53 9.14
C ASP A 67 13.84 -0.29 7.94
N THR A 68 15.14 -0.61 7.93
CA THR A 68 15.80 -1.29 6.81
C THR A 68 15.27 -2.70 6.56
N GLU A 69 14.85 -3.41 7.61
CA GLU A 69 14.31 -4.77 7.47
C GLU A 69 12.99 -4.73 6.68
N ARG A 70 12.06 -3.88 7.09
CA ARG A 70 10.76 -3.76 6.41
C ARG A 70 10.85 -3.07 5.07
N GLU A 71 11.80 -2.14 4.89
CA GLU A 71 12.09 -1.57 3.57
C GLU A 71 12.48 -2.68 2.58
N ASN A 72 13.35 -3.60 3.00
CA ASN A 72 13.80 -4.70 2.15
C ASN A 72 12.66 -5.69 1.85
N GLU A 73 11.83 -6.02 2.84
CA GLU A 73 10.63 -6.85 2.63
C GLU A 73 9.65 -6.19 1.65
N ALA A 74 9.39 -4.88 1.80
CA ALA A 74 8.53 -4.13 0.90
C ALA A 74 9.12 -4.04 -0.52
N TYR A 75 10.45 -3.91 -0.64
CA TYR A 75 11.15 -3.93 -1.91
C TYR A 75 11.04 -5.29 -2.61
N GLN A 76 11.29 -6.39 -1.90
CA GLN A 76 11.11 -7.74 -2.45
C GLN A 76 9.68 -7.98 -2.90
N THR A 77 8.71 -7.54 -2.09
CA THR A 77 7.29 -7.59 -2.43
C THR A 77 6.98 -6.79 -3.69
N HIS A 78 7.53 -5.58 -3.81
CA HIS A 78 7.37 -4.75 -5.00
C HIS A 78 7.96 -5.42 -6.25
N CYS A 79 9.16 -5.98 -6.16
CA CYS A 79 9.79 -6.73 -7.26
C CYS A 79 8.99 -7.97 -7.67
N ASN A 80 8.26 -8.60 -6.74
CA ASN A 80 7.42 -9.76 -7.05
C ASN A 80 6.17 -9.40 -7.86
N PHE A 81 5.71 -8.14 -7.83
CA PHE A 81 4.53 -7.67 -8.55
C PHE A 81 4.84 -6.87 -9.82
N SER A 82 6.11 -6.49 -10.04
CA SER A 82 6.57 -5.61 -11.13
C SER A 82 6.93 -6.40 -12.39
#